data_AF-A0A0Q8LPX8-F1
#
_entry.id   AF-A0A0Q8LPX8-F1
#
_cell.length_a   1.000
_cell.length_b   1.000
_cell.length_c   1.000
_cell.angle_alpha   90.00
_cell.angle_beta   90.00
_cell.angle_gamma   90.00
#
_symmetry.space_group_name_H-M   'P 1'
#
loop_
_entity.id
_entity.type
_entity.pdbx_description
1 polymer ?
#
loop_
_entity_poly.entity_id
_entity_poly.type
_entity_poly.pdbx_seq_one_letter_code
_entity_poly.pdbx_strand_id
1 'polypeptide(L)'
;MRIVVERTARRRREAKEFLVAYLREHPCIDCGLADLRVLDFDHRPGSAKRNEVMAMVKDGFSIRKLSEEIAKCDVRCRNCHAIVTLERGGDNWRSRAMESNT
;
A
#
# COMPACT_ATOMS: atom_id res chain seq x y z
N MET A 1 22.24 0.82 -23.26
CA MET A 1 21.42 1.61 -22.29
C MET A 1 19.95 1.74 -22.69
N ARG A 2 19.57 1.86 -23.97
CA ARG A 2 18.15 1.92 -24.43
C ARG A 2 17.29 0.70 -24.06
N ILE A 3 17.80 -0.52 -24.26
CA ILE A 3 17.09 -1.79 -23.99
C ILE A 3 16.69 -1.96 -22.50
N VAL A 4 17.54 -1.50 -21.56
CA VAL A 4 17.28 -1.60 -20.12
C VAL A 4 16.13 -0.67 -19.70
N VAL A 5 16.07 0.53 -20.30
CA VAL A 5 15.00 1.50 -20.03
C VAL A 5 13.67 1.00 -20.58
N GLU A 6 13.63 0.45 -21.80
CA GLU A 6 12.42 -0.14 -22.41
C GLU A 6 11.89 -1.33 -21.61
N ARG A 7 12.78 -2.24 -21.17
CA ARG A 7 12.40 -3.39 -20.33
C ARG A 7 11.81 -2.93 -18.99
N THR A 8 12.34 -1.85 -18.42
CA THR A 8 11.86 -1.28 -17.15
C THR A 8 10.51 -0.59 -17.34
N ALA A 9 10.31 0.14 -18.44
CA ALA A 9 9.03 0.78 -18.77
C ALA A 9 7.91 -0.26 -18.96
N ARG A 10 8.20 -1.36 -19.67
CA ARG A 10 7.23 -2.46 -19.85
C ARG A 10 6.81 -3.08 -18.51
N ARG A 11 7.78 -3.41 -17.65
CA ARG A 11 7.52 -3.96 -16.30
C ARG A 11 6.69 -3.02 -15.43
N ARG A 12 6.94 -1.70 -15.50
CA ARG A 12 6.14 -0.70 -14.78
C ARG A 12 4.68 -0.70 -15.24
N ARG A 13 4.43 -0.88 -16.55
CA ARG A 13 3.07 -0.97 -17.11
C ARG A 13 2.36 -2.23 -16.63
N GLU A 14 3.00 -3.39 -16.81
CA GLU A 14 2.50 -4.70 -16.36
C GLU A 14 2.21 -4.69 -14.84
N ALA A 15 3.10 -4.08 -14.04
CA ALA A 15 2.90 -3.93 -12.60
C ALA A 15 1.70 -3.06 -12.26
N LYS A 16 1.51 -1.91 -12.94
CA LYS A 16 0.33 -1.06 -12.72
C LYS A 16 -0.97 -1.77 -13.07
N GLU A 17 -1.00 -2.52 -14.16
CA GLU A 17 -2.17 -3.32 -14.56
C GLU A 17 -2.50 -4.38 -13.50
N PHE A 18 -1.48 -5.09 -13.02
CA PHE A 18 -1.63 -6.05 -11.93
C PHE A 18 -2.17 -5.40 -10.64
N LEU A 19 -1.63 -4.24 -10.24
CA LEU A 19 -2.11 -3.49 -9.08
C LEU A 19 -3.56 -3.02 -9.24
N VAL A 20 -3.95 -2.53 -10.42
CA VAL A 20 -5.33 -2.11 -10.69
C VAL A 20 -6.29 -3.29 -10.57
N ALA A 21 -5.94 -4.46 -11.12
CA ALA A 21 -6.75 -5.67 -10.98
C ALA A 21 -6.89 -6.07 -9.50
N TYR A 22 -5.77 -6.11 -8.77
CA TYR A 22 -5.77 -6.46 -7.35
C TYR A 22 -6.64 -5.49 -6.51
N LEU A 23 -6.42 -4.18 -6.62
CA LEU A 23 -7.13 -3.19 -5.79
C LEU A 23 -8.62 -3.05 -6.14
N ARG A 24 -9.09 -3.51 -7.31
CA ARG A 24 -10.53 -3.57 -7.62
C ARG A 24 -11.28 -4.61 -6.80
N GLU A 25 -10.59 -5.68 -6.39
CA GLU A 25 -11.16 -6.79 -5.64
C GLU A 25 -10.93 -6.65 -4.12
N HIS A 26 -10.10 -5.69 -3.71
CA HIS A 26 -9.67 -5.49 -2.33
C HIS A 26 -10.00 -4.06 -1.90
N PRO A 27 -11.25 -3.76 -1.49
CA PRO A 27 -11.58 -2.47 -0.89
C PRO A 27 -10.86 -2.27 0.45
N CYS A 28 -10.96 -1.07 1.01
CA CYS A 28 -10.45 -0.80 2.35
C CYS A 28 -10.99 -1.81 3.36
N ILE A 29 -10.09 -2.52 4.06
CA ILE A 29 -10.48 -3.55 5.03
C ILE A 29 -11.24 -2.98 6.24
N ASP A 30 -11.01 -1.70 6.60
CA ASP A 30 -11.63 -1.11 7.79
C ASP A 30 -12.98 -0.44 7.50
N CYS A 31 -13.16 0.15 6.31
CA CYS A 31 -14.37 0.95 5.99
C CYS A 31 -15.07 0.59 4.67
N GLY A 32 -14.57 -0.39 3.92
CA GLY A 32 -15.18 -0.87 2.67
C GLY A 32 -15.08 0.08 1.48
N LEU A 33 -14.45 1.25 1.61
CA LEU A 33 -14.26 2.18 0.49
C LEU A 33 -13.49 1.51 -0.65
N ALA A 34 -14.04 1.54 -1.86
CA ALA A 34 -13.49 0.86 -3.05
C ALA A 34 -12.88 1.83 -4.08
N ASP A 35 -12.80 3.13 -3.79
CA ASP A 35 -12.20 4.10 -4.71
C ASP A 35 -10.69 3.91 -4.77
N LEU A 36 -10.24 3.29 -5.86
CA LEU A 36 -8.84 3.04 -6.21
C LEU A 36 -7.90 4.23 -5.96
N ARG A 37 -8.38 5.47 -6.15
CA ARG A 37 -7.55 6.69 -6.01
C ARG A 37 -7.07 6.91 -4.58
N VAL A 38 -7.78 6.37 -3.60
CA VAL A 38 -7.49 6.54 -2.18
C VAL A 38 -7.06 5.26 -1.47
N LEU A 39 -7.02 4.13 -2.17
CA LEU A 39 -6.49 2.88 -1.62
C LEU A 39 -4.96 2.91 -1.56
N ASP A 40 -4.43 2.29 -0.52
CA ASP A 40 -3.00 2.13 -0.28
C ASP A 40 -2.71 0.74 0.33
N PHE A 41 -1.45 0.32 0.23
CA PHE A 41 -0.97 -0.93 0.83
C PHE A 41 -0.37 -0.62 2.21
N ASP A 42 -1.07 -1.03 3.28
CA ASP A 42 -0.60 -0.88 4.66
C ASP A 42 0.10 -2.17 5.10
N HIS A 43 1.41 -2.13 5.33
CA HIS A 43 2.15 -3.28 5.84
C HIS A 43 1.68 -3.69 7.24
N ARG A 44 1.41 -4.98 7.42
CA ARG A 44 1.03 -5.51 8.73
C ARG A 44 2.18 -5.40 9.74
N PRO A 45 1.88 -5.13 11.03
CA PRO A 45 2.90 -5.10 12.08
C PRO A 45 3.72 -6.39 12.14
N GLY A 46 5.02 -6.26 12.39
CA GLY A 46 5.94 -7.40 12.43
C GLY A 46 6.27 -8.03 11.07
N SER A 47 5.68 -7.55 9.96
CA SER A 47 6.06 -8.00 8.63
C SER A 47 7.43 -7.43 8.21
N ALA A 48 8.35 -8.31 7.82
CA ALA A 48 9.62 -7.91 7.23
C ALA A 48 9.38 -7.43 5.78
N LYS A 49 8.98 -6.16 5.65
CA LYS A 49 8.79 -5.53 4.34
C LYS A 49 10.12 -5.41 3.60
N ARG A 50 10.11 -5.66 2.30
CA ARG A 50 11.27 -5.39 1.45
C ARG A 50 11.38 -3.90 1.15
N ASN A 51 10.26 -3.29 0.77
CA ASN A 51 10.13 -1.87 0.45
C ASN A 51 8.63 -1.53 0.30
N GLU A 52 8.31 -0.26 0.08
CA GLU A 52 6.97 0.17 -0.32
C GLU A 52 6.58 -0.44 -1.68
N VAL A 53 5.34 -0.93 -1.80
CA VAL A 53 4.85 -1.56 -3.05
C VAL A 53 5.01 -0.60 -4.23
N MET A 54 4.64 0.68 -4.06
CA MET A 54 4.77 1.68 -5.12
C MET A 54 6.22 2.04 -5.46
N ALA A 55 7.15 1.93 -4.50
CA ALA A 55 8.58 2.06 -4.78
C ALA A 55 9.07 0.87 -5.62
N MET A 56 8.65 -0.36 -5.31
CA MET A 56 8.98 -1.55 -6.11
C MET A 56 8.43 -1.48 -7.54
N VAL A 57 7.24 -0.92 -7.73
CA VAL A 57 6.68 -0.63 -9.06
C VAL A 57 7.58 0.36 -9.81
N LYS A 58 7.94 1.48 -9.17
CA LYS A 58 8.83 2.49 -9.76
C LYS A 58 10.19 1.89 -10.14
N ASP A 59 10.72 0.98 -9.35
CA ASP A 59 12.01 0.34 -9.59
C ASP A 59 11.93 -0.84 -10.59
N GLY A 60 10.73 -1.16 -11.11
CA GLY A 60 10.56 -2.16 -12.16
C GLY A 60 10.72 -3.60 -11.68
N PHE A 61 10.32 -3.88 -10.43
CA PHE A 61 10.29 -5.24 -9.89
C PHE A 61 9.29 -6.12 -10.67
N SER A 62 9.57 -7.43 -10.74
CA SER A 62 8.67 -8.40 -11.34
C SER A 62 7.38 -8.56 -10.55
N ILE A 63 6.27 -8.90 -11.22
CA ILE A 63 4.97 -9.20 -10.60
C ILE A 63 5.12 -10.18 -9.43
N ARG A 64 5.85 -11.30 -9.58
CA ARG A 64 6.10 -12.24 -8.48
C ARG A 64 6.56 -11.57 -7.18
N LYS A 65 7.56 -10.68 -7.27
CA LYS A 65 8.10 -9.97 -6.11
C LYS A 65 7.10 -8.96 -5.55
N LEU A 66 6.28 -8.33 -6.41
CA LEU A 66 5.20 -7.46 -5.97
C LEU A 66 4.14 -8.26 -5.23
N SER A 67 3.72 -9.41 -5.74
CA SER A 67 2.75 -10.31 -5.08
C SER A 67 3.24 -10.77 -3.71
N GLU A 68 4.51 -11.16 -3.59
CA GLU A 68 5.14 -11.53 -2.31
C GLU A 68 5.13 -10.37 -1.30
N GLU A 69 5.30 -9.14 -1.76
CA GLU A 69 5.28 -7.96 -0.89
C GLU A 69 3.84 -7.57 -0.52
N ILE A 70 2.93 -7.54 -1.49
CA ILE A 70 1.50 -7.25 -1.29
C ILE A 70 0.87 -8.26 -0.33
N ALA A 71 1.29 -9.53 -0.36
CA ALA A 71 0.83 -10.55 0.57
C ALA A 71 1.13 -10.21 2.04
N LYS A 72 2.00 -9.23 2.33
CA LYS A 72 2.31 -8.73 3.68
C LYS A 72 1.51 -7.49 4.07
N CYS A 73 0.72 -6.95 3.15
CA CYS A 73 -0.07 -5.75 3.32
C CYS A 73 -1.55 -6.08 3.49
N ASP A 74 -2.26 -5.19 4.16
CA ASP A 74 -3.70 -5.05 4.03
C ASP A 74 -3.98 -3.87 3.10
N VAL A 75 -5.11 -3.92 2.37
CA VAL A 75 -5.55 -2.77 1.57
C VAL A 75 -6.40 -1.86 2.45
N ARG A 76 -5.99 -0.59 2.58
CA ARG A 76 -6.68 0.44 3.37
C ARG A 76 -6.83 1.71 2.58
N CYS A 77 -7.88 2.50 2.85
CA CYS A 77 -7.91 3.86 2.35
C CYS A 77 -6.93 4.74 3.13
N ARG A 78 -6.44 5.82 2.53
CA ARG A 78 -5.44 6.72 3.14
C ARG A 78 -5.86 7.25 4.53
N ASN A 79 -7.15 7.48 4.76
CA ASN A 79 -7.63 7.98 6.05
C ASN A 79 -7.56 6.89 7.13
N CYS A 80 -8.10 5.69 6.87
CA CYS A 80 -8.01 4.56 7.79
C CYS A 80 -6.55 4.16 8.05
N HIS A 81 -5.71 4.16 7.00
CA HIS A 81 -4.28 3.89 7.13
C HIS A 81 -3.59 4.90 8.05
N ALA A 82 -3.90 6.20 7.95
CA ALA A 82 -3.34 7.22 8.83
C ALA A 82 -3.77 7.02 10.29
N ILE A 83 -5.04 6.68 10.53
CA ILE A 83 -5.55 6.38 11.88
C ILE A 83 -4.82 5.17 12.47
N VAL A 84 -4.79 4.05 11.75
CA VAL A 84 -4.13 2.81 12.19
C VAL A 84 -2.63 3.04 12.43
N THR A 85 -1.98 3.90 11.64
CA THR A 85 -0.58 4.28 11.88
C THR A 85 -0.41 5.01 13.22
N LEU A 86 -1.31 5.94 13.54
CA LEU A 86 -1.29 6.68 14.81
C LEU A 86 -1.56 5.73 15.98
N GLU A 87 -2.51 4.81 15.85
CA GLU A 87 -2.81 3.78 16.87
C GLU A 87 -1.60 2.88 17.14
N ARG A 88 -0.85 2.48 16.10
CA ARG A 88 0.38 1.69 16.23
C ARG A 88 1.55 2.49 16.82
N GLY A 89 1.61 3.79 16.54
CA GLY A 89 2.70 4.68 16.94
C GLY A 89 2.65 5.13 18.40
N GLY A 90 1.58 4.76 19.12
CA GLY A 90 1.36 5.15 20.49
C GLY A 90 0.86 6.59 20.64
N ASP A 91 0.97 7.09 21.86
CA ASP A 91 0.18 8.21 22.30
C ASP A 91 0.74 9.56 21.80
N ASN A 92 -0.08 10.33 21.08
CA ASN A 92 0.31 11.62 20.52
C ASN A 92 -0.81 12.65 20.73
N TRP A 93 -0.53 13.94 20.44
CA TRP A 93 -1.48 15.01 20.71
C TRP A 93 -2.83 14.84 19.98
N ARG A 94 -2.86 14.19 18.81
CA ARG A 94 -4.10 13.90 18.09
C ARG A 94 -4.86 12.77 18.77
N SER A 95 -4.19 11.68 19.13
CA SER A 95 -4.82 10.56 19.86
C SER A 95 -5.42 11.03 21.19
N ARG A 96 -4.67 11.80 21.98
CA ARG A 96 -5.13 12.37 23.26
C ARG A 96 -6.34 13.32 23.11
N ALA A 97 -6.36 14.11 22.04
CA ALA A 97 -7.48 15.01 21.76
C ALA A 97 -8.77 14.23 21.46
N MET A 98 -8.66 13.01 20.90
CA MET A 98 -9.82 12.13 20.67
C MET A 98 -10.31 11.46 21.97
N GLU A 99 -9.42 11.16 22.91
CA GLU A 99 -9.77 10.59 24.22
C GLU A 99 -10.45 11.60 25.15
N SER A 100 -10.05 12.88 25.08
CA SER A 100 -10.53 13.97 25.94
C SER A 100 -11.96 14.44 25.64
N ASN A 101 -12.63 13.81 24.67
CA ASN A 101 -13.97 14.17 24.21
C ASN A 101 -15.05 13.15 24.65
N THR A 102 -14.72 12.30 25.63
CA THR A 102 -15.65 11.43 26.37
C THR A 102 -15.80 11.94 27.79
#